data_AF-A0A5Q0Q5F8-F1
#
_entry.id   AF-A0A5Q0Q5F8-F1
#
_cell.length_a   1.000
_cell.length_b   1.000
_cell.length_c   1.000
_cell.angle_alpha   90.00
_cell.angle_beta   90.00
_cell.angle_gamma   90.00
#
_symmetry.space_group_name_H-M   'P 1'
#
loop_
_entity.id
_entity.type
_entity.pdbx_description
1 polymer ?
#
loop_
_entity_poly.entity_id
_entity_poly.type
_entity_poly.pdbx_seq_one_letter_code
_entity_poly.pdbx_strand_id
1 'polypeptide(L)'
;MRLPTITLSLSLLFFPLIIRAQTTTIDTKHSDKSLLMEEISNRIEHDSIFYINLMNAFKQLQFNSNENHRGDTLIKAKQASDSFQQAEFKEKIKKLKLSNTAFPVVLHKDTLFYIHTRIGSFLPQERASAISNKIYALYDADNFDPNLLSIEVNAEGRDIIYNQQEHIISVSILDAIWEDKSTDELAQSYVESIRAVIQKEREAYSLFNITKRIGLVILIIVLTSSLLLLINRFFGFTARNIATIKDHIMNGKVFQKVKVLRSNHVEQALIRLNKLLKIIVIFFSVYLSLPLLFSVFPETKAWTSTLIKLISNPLNAILRSFIDYLPNLFRVIVIFFLFKYLVRIARYIFQEIQRENIHFRDFHPEWALPTFKIVQFVCYAFMMVLIFPYLPGSSSPAFKGITVFIGVLVSLGSSNAIANVVAGLVITYMRPFQLGDRVKIGDTVGDVLEKTMLVTRIKTCKNEEITVPNSMVLSSSTINYSNQTKQENKGLIIHYVVTVGYDVPWETVYRLLIVAALASDGIEELPEPFVLQTQLNDFNISYQINAYTRNANVQAAIYSSLLENIQKVFQNVGIELLSPNYHVLNQK
;
A
#
# COMPACT_ATOMS: atom_id res chain seq x y z
N MET A 1 -36.66 12.10 35.21
CA MET A 1 -35.99 11.40 36.33
C MET A 1 -34.61 12.03 36.50
N ARG A 2 -34.31 12.39 37.75
CA ARG A 2 -33.24 13.26 38.29
C ARG A 2 -31.88 13.38 37.55
N LEU A 3 -31.44 14.63 37.39
CA LEU A 3 -30.03 15.11 37.36
C LEU A 3 -29.44 15.11 38.79
N PRO A 4 -28.09 15.08 38.96
CA PRO A 4 -27.25 16.30 39.07
C PRO A 4 -25.89 16.20 38.32
N THR A 5 -25.43 17.19 37.53
CA THR A 5 -24.57 18.36 37.85
C THR A 5 -23.25 18.10 38.60
N ILE A 6 -22.08 18.21 37.92
CA ILE A 6 -20.73 18.62 38.41
C ILE A 6 -19.92 19.13 37.17
N THR A 7 -19.88 20.45 36.88
CA THR A 7 -18.79 21.45 37.06
C THR A 7 -17.41 21.19 36.41
N LEU A 8 -17.13 22.03 35.39
CA LEU A 8 -15.93 22.80 35.00
C LEU A 8 -14.47 22.45 35.43
N SER A 9 -13.57 22.79 34.48
CA SER A 9 -12.11 23.09 34.57
C SER A 9 -11.16 21.88 34.67
N LEU A 10 -9.88 21.92 34.29
CA LEU A 10 -8.98 22.65 33.38
C LEU A 10 -7.61 21.96 33.63
N SER A 11 -6.73 21.90 32.62
CA SER A 11 -5.26 21.70 32.75
C SER A 11 -4.68 20.29 33.00
N LEU A 12 -3.49 20.09 32.40
CA LEU A 12 -2.45 19.07 32.65
C LEU A 12 -2.73 17.67 32.06
N LEU A 13 -2.26 17.31 30.85
CA LEU A 13 -0.85 17.01 30.52
C LEU A 13 -0.16 16.31 31.70
N PHE A 14 -0.19 14.99 31.80
CA PHE A 14 0.90 14.18 32.39
C PHE A 14 0.78 12.69 32.02
N PHE A 15 1.67 12.28 31.13
CA PHE A 15 2.28 10.94 31.12
C PHE A 15 3.11 10.79 32.42
N PRO A 16 3.10 9.64 33.11
CA PRO A 16 4.25 9.23 33.92
C PRO A 16 4.97 8.10 33.18
N LEU A 17 6.13 8.43 32.59
CA LEU A 17 7.14 7.43 32.28
C LEU A 17 7.92 7.18 33.57
N ILE A 18 7.87 5.93 34.02
CA ILE A 18 8.59 5.43 35.19
C ILE A 18 10.11 5.57 34.94
N ILE A 19 10.76 6.48 35.66
CA ILE A 19 12.21 6.48 35.84
C ILE A 19 12.50 6.00 37.26
N ARG A 20 13.10 4.82 37.36
CA ARG A 20 13.63 4.25 38.59
C ARG A 20 14.84 5.09 39.01
N ALA A 21 14.70 5.87 40.07
CA ALA A 21 15.81 6.51 40.76
C ALA A 21 16.60 5.43 41.53
N GLN A 22 17.89 5.29 41.23
CA GLN A 22 18.87 4.69 42.12
C GLN A 22 19.63 5.85 42.78
N THR A 23 19.19 6.23 43.97
CA THR A 23 19.96 7.03 44.93
C THR A 23 20.76 6.08 45.79
N THR A 24 22.05 5.92 45.49
CA THR A 24 23.11 5.51 46.45
C THR A 24 24.46 5.67 45.73
N THR A 25 25.52 5.89 46.51
CA THR A 25 26.93 6.08 46.09
C THR A 25 27.31 7.48 45.58
N ILE A 26 27.35 8.45 46.49
CA ILE A 26 28.17 9.67 46.30
C ILE A 26 29.49 9.60 47.09
N ASP A 27 29.61 8.77 48.13
CA ASP A 27 30.87 8.69 48.92
C ASP A 27 31.80 7.48 48.63
N THR A 28 31.34 6.41 47.96
CA THR A 28 32.21 5.25 47.65
C THR A 28 32.92 5.36 46.30
N LYS A 29 32.44 6.21 45.40
CA LYS A 29 32.96 6.32 44.02
C LYS A 29 34.29 7.08 43.94
N HIS A 30 34.61 7.90 44.93
CA HIS A 30 35.93 8.54 45.02
C HIS A 30 36.99 7.60 45.60
N SER A 31 36.62 6.75 46.57
CA SER A 31 37.51 5.75 47.22
C SER A 31 37.87 4.57 46.31
N ASP A 32 36.89 3.98 45.62
CA ASP A 32 37.15 2.87 44.68
C ASP A 32 37.95 3.34 43.48
N LYS A 33 37.71 4.56 42.99
CA LYS A 33 38.49 5.12 41.88
C LYS A 33 39.92 5.44 42.31
N SER A 34 40.18 5.86 43.55
CA SER A 34 41.54 6.03 44.06
C SER A 34 42.26 4.69 44.23
N LEU A 35 41.60 3.65 44.75
CA LEU A 35 42.17 2.30 44.90
C LEU A 35 42.48 1.64 43.54
N LEU A 36 41.58 1.76 42.57
CA LEU A 36 41.78 1.24 41.22
C LEU A 36 42.85 2.05 40.47
N MET A 37 42.95 3.36 40.72
CA MET A 37 44.03 4.19 40.18
C MET A 37 45.37 3.91 40.84
N GLU A 38 45.39 3.59 42.13
CA GLU A 38 46.59 3.16 42.85
C GLU A 38 47.05 1.78 42.37
N GLU A 39 46.14 0.85 42.11
CA GLU A 39 46.44 -0.47 41.55
C GLU A 39 46.94 -0.38 40.10
N ILE A 40 46.31 0.47 39.26
CA ILE A 40 46.78 0.77 37.90
C ILE A 40 48.15 1.46 37.94
N SER A 41 48.34 2.41 38.85
CA SER A 41 49.62 3.11 39.07
C SER A 41 50.74 2.15 39.47
N ASN A 42 50.47 1.25 40.42
CA ASN A 42 51.43 0.25 40.89
C ASN A 42 51.77 -0.78 39.80
N ARG A 43 50.80 -1.15 38.95
CA ARG A 43 51.06 -1.96 37.75
C ARG A 43 51.96 -1.23 36.75
N ILE A 44 51.66 0.03 36.46
CA ILE A 44 52.48 0.87 35.56
C ILE A 44 53.90 1.04 36.12
N GLU A 45 54.04 1.22 37.43
CA GLU A 45 55.33 1.31 38.12
C GLU A 45 56.14 0.01 37.98
N HIS A 46 55.52 -1.13 38.31
CA HIS A 46 56.16 -2.42 38.16
C HIS A 46 56.56 -2.71 36.71
N ASP A 47 55.67 -2.43 35.75
CA ASP A 47 55.91 -2.71 34.33
C ASP A 47 56.95 -1.75 33.71
N SER A 48 57.00 -0.48 34.14
CA SER A 48 58.00 0.50 33.67
C SER A 48 59.39 0.28 34.27
N ILE A 49 59.49 -0.10 35.55
CA ILE A 49 60.77 -0.49 36.18
C ILE A 49 61.27 -1.80 35.58
N PHE A 50 60.37 -2.77 35.39
CA PHE A 50 60.67 -4.00 34.68
C PHE A 50 61.20 -3.71 33.27
N TYR A 51 60.58 -2.77 32.56
CA TYR A 51 61.04 -2.31 31.25
C TYR A 51 62.44 -1.70 31.26
N ILE A 52 62.73 -0.80 32.21
CA ILE A 52 64.06 -0.18 32.37
C ILE A 52 65.12 -1.25 32.63
N ASN A 53 64.85 -2.17 33.54
CA ASN A 53 65.77 -3.25 33.88
C ASN A 53 66.00 -4.20 32.70
N LEU A 54 64.93 -4.53 31.98
CA LEU A 54 64.95 -5.35 30.78
C LEU A 54 65.75 -4.66 29.66
N MET A 55 65.67 -3.33 29.54
CA MET A 55 66.41 -2.55 28.55
C MET A 55 67.88 -2.32 28.93
N ASN A 56 68.19 -2.14 30.21
CA ASN A 56 69.57 -2.09 30.69
C ASN A 56 70.28 -3.42 30.43
N ALA A 57 69.59 -4.54 30.64
CA ALA A 57 70.07 -5.87 30.25
C ALA A 57 70.27 -5.97 28.72
N PHE A 58 69.35 -5.44 27.91
CA PHE A 58 69.49 -5.40 26.45
C PHE A 58 70.67 -4.55 25.96
N LYS A 59 70.88 -3.37 26.55
CA LYS A 59 71.99 -2.47 26.21
C LYS A 59 73.34 -3.10 26.59
N GLN A 60 73.40 -3.83 27.71
CA GLN A 60 74.56 -4.67 28.05
C GLN A 60 74.80 -5.79 27.03
N LEU A 61 73.74 -6.42 26.50
CA LEU A 61 73.86 -7.43 25.45
C LEU A 61 74.40 -6.86 24.13
N GLN A 62 74.00 -5.63 23.74
CA GLN A 62 74.55 -4.94 22.57
C GLN A 62 76.00 -4.47 22.77
N PHE A 63 76.40 -4.04 23.97
CA PHE A 63 77.79 -3.64 24.23
C PHE A 63 78.76 -4.84 24.27
N ASN A 64 78.28 -6.01 24.67
CA ASN A 64 79.07 -7.26 24.71
C ASN A 64 79.32 -7.90 23.34
N SER A 65 78.78 -7.36 22.23
CA SER A 65 78.98 -7.93 20.89
C SER A 65 80.31 -7.54 20.23
N ASN A 66 81.12 -6.69 20.86
CA ASN A 66 82.39 -6.20 20.30
C ASN A 66 83.65 -6.91 20.80
N GLU A 67 83.52 -7.95 21.64
CA GLU A 67 84.68 -8.75 22.06
C GLU A 67 84.58 -10.23 21.68
N ASN A 68 85.72 -10.70 21.15
CA ASN A 68 86.21 -12.06 21.00
C ASN A 68 86.04 -12.78 19.66
N HIS A 69 87.20 -12.87 19.00
CA HIS A 69 87.60 -13.80 17.96
C HIS A 69 87.45 -15.27 18.38
N ARG A 70 86.72 -16.06 17.58
CA ARG A 70 87.07 -17.41 17.06
C ARG A 70 85.81 -18.14 16.52
N GLY A 71 85.78 -18.42 15.22
CA GLY A 71 84.91 -19.43 14.57
C GLY A 71 83.70 -18.90 13.79
N ASP A 72 83.78 -18.89 12.45
CA ASP A 72 82.76 -18.38 11.51
C ASP A 72 81.39 -19.12 11.55
N THR A 73 81.33 -20.33 12.10
CA THR A 73 80.07 -21.08 12.29
C THR A 73 79.35 -20.74 13.60
N LEU A 74 80.09 -20.36 14.65
CA LEU A 74 79.52 -19.87 15.91
C LEU A 74 79.05 -18.41 15.80
N ILE A 75 79.69 -17.61 14.95
CA ILE A 75 79.29 -16.21 14.72
C ILE A 75 77.91 -16.13 14.08
N LYS A 76 77.59 -16.96 13.07
CA LYS A 76 76.26 -16.97 12.44
C LYS A 76 75.18 -17.54 13.38
N ALA A 77 75.51 -18.56 14.18
CA ALA A 77 74.58 -19.12 15.16
C ALA A 77 74.34 -18.16 16.35
N LYS A 78 75.38 -17.44 16.81
CA LYS A 78 75.27 -16.40 17.84
C LYS A 78 74.53 -15.17 17.33
N GLN A 79 74.82 -14.70 16.11
CA GLN A 79 74.06 -13.61 15.46
C GLN A 79 72.60 -14.00 15.19
N ALA A 80 72.31 -15.25 14.81
CA ALA A 80 70.94 -15.74 14.64
C ALA A 80 70.22 -15.92 15.98
N SER A 81 70.91 -16.40 17.02
CA SER A 81 70.39 -16.49 18.40
C SER A 81 70.13 -15.10 18.99
N ASP A 82 71.04 -14.15 18.79
CA ASP A 82 70.90 -12.75 19.20
C ASP A 82 69.78 -12.06 18.43
N SER A 83 69.62 -12.36 17.14
CA SER A 83 68.49 -11.88 16.33
C SER A 83 67.15 -12.49 16.74
N PHE A 84 67.12 -13.77 17.13
CA PHE A 84 65.94 -14.45 17.63
C PHE A 84 65.54 -13.95 19.02
N GLN A 85 66.50 -13.78 19.93
CA GLN A 85 66.28 -13.17 21.24
C GLN A 85 65.84 -11.71 21.10
N GLN A 86 66.41 -10.95 20.16
CA GLN A 86 65.93 -9.61 19.80
C GLN A 86 64.49 -9.63 19.26
N ALA A 87 64.13 -10.62 18.46
CA ALA A 87 62.78 -10.77 17.93
C ALA A 87 61.76 -11.13 19.02
N GLU A 88 62.08 -12.10 19.88
CA GLU A 88 61.26 -12.49 21.04
C GLU A 88 61.11 -11.32 22.03
N PHE A 89 62.19 -10.55 22.23
CA PHE A 89 62.18 -9.35 23.05
C PHE A 89 61.29 -8.25 22.48
N LYS A 90 61.40 -7.96 21.17
CA LYS A 90 60.48 -7.06 20.46
C LYS A 90 59.03 -7.54 20.56
N GLU A 91 58.79 -8.84 20.52
CA GLU A 91 57.46 -9.45 20.68
C GLU A 91 56.91 -9.27 22.10
N LYS A 92 57.77 -9.39 23.12
CA LYS A 92 57.44 -9.14 24.54
C LYS A 92 57.16 -7.66 24.82
N ILE A 93 57.93 -6.75 24.21
CA ILE A 93 57.66 -5.30 24.22
C ILE A 93 56.31 -5.01 23.55
N LYS A 94 56.03 -5.64 22.40
CA LYS A 94 54.76 -5.48 21.69
C LYS A 94 53.56 -5.94 22.52
N LYS A 95 53.71 -7.03 23.29
CA LYS A 95 52.70 -7.50 24.25
C LYS A 95 52.46 -6.51 25.39
N LEU A 96 53.50 -5.86 25.92
CA LEU A 96 53.38 -4.80 26.92
C LEU A 96 52.74 -3.52 26.36
N LYS A 97 53.01 -3.18 25.09
CA LYS A 97 52.34 -2.06 24.41
C LYS A 97 50.82 -2.27 24.27
N LEU A 98 50.38 -3.52 24.13
CA LEU A 98 48.96 -3.90 24.00
C LEU A 98 48.19 -3.87 25.33
N SER A 99 48.86 -3.95 26.48
CA SER A 99 48.22 -4.03 27.80
C SER A 99 48.19 -2.72 28.58
N ASN A 100 48.88 -1.66 28.12
CA ASN A 100 49.06 -0.44 28.90
C ASN A 100 48.13 0.70 28.44
N THR A 101 47.55 1.44 29.38
CA THR A 101 46.57 2.50 29.08
C THR A 101 47.26 3.78 28.63
N ALA A 102 46.96 4.24 27.42
CA ALA A 102 47.47 5.48 26.83
C ALA A 102 46.64 6.69 27.30
N PHE A 103 47.30 7.80 27.64
CA PHE A 103 46.61 9.03 28.02
C PHE A 103 46.78 10.12 26.95
N PRO A 104 45.69 10.68 26.40
CA PRO A 104 45.78 11.64 25.30
C PRO A 104 46.19 13.02 25.80
N VAL A 105 47.11 13.67 25.08
CA VAL A 105 47.34 15.11 25.15
C VAL A 105 46.37 15.79 24.20
N VAL A 106 45.55 16.70 24.72
CA VAL A 106 44.43 17.28 23.96
C VAL A 106 44.50 18.80 23.95
N LEU A 107 44.14 19.39 22.81
CA LEU A 107 43.78 20.79 22.69
C LEU A 107 42.31 20.85 22.26
N HIS A 108 41.44 21.35 23.14
CA HIS A 108 39.98 21.30 23.00
C HIS A 108 39.42 19.87 22.80
N LYS A 109 39.24 19.44 21.54
CA LYS A 109 38.69 18.12 21.16
C LYS A 109 39.62 17.30 20.28
N ASP A 110 40.74 17.88 19.83
CA ASP A 110 41.73 17.20 19.00
C ASP A 110 42.81 16.59 19.90
N THR A 111 43.09 15.29 19.72
CA THR A 111 44.22 14.61 20.38
C THR A 111 45.49 14.83 19.55
N LEU A 112 46.54 15.35 20.19
CA LEU A 112 47.82 15.61 19.55
C LEU A 112 48.68 14.35 19.51
N PHE A 113 48.86 13.70 20.66
CA PHE A 113 49.63 12.47 20.84
C PHE A 113 49.27 11.83 22.19
N TYR A 114 49.85 10.65 22.48
CA TYR A 114 49.58 9.89 23.69
C TYR A 114 50.82 9.81 24.59
N ILE A 115 50.61 9.83 25.90
CA ILE A 115 51.63 9.59 26.91
C ILE A 115 51.39 8.21 27.55
N HIS A 116 52.46 7.41 27.59
CA HIS A 116 52.42 6.03 28.08
C HIS A 116 53.27 5.81 29.34
N THR A 117 54.18 6.71 29.66
CA THR A 117 55.22 6.50 30.69
C THR A 117 55.14 7.54 31.80
N ARG A 118 55.77 7.24 32.94
CA ARG A 118 55.96 8.18 34.05
C ARG A 118 57.30 8.91 33.91
N ILE A 119 57.40 10.10 34.46
CA ILE A 119 58.67 10.82 34.64
C ILE A 119 58.72 11.30 36.09
N GLY A 120 59.78 10.93 36.82
CA GLY A 120 59.91 11.23 38.24
C GLY A 120 58.70 10.72 39.06
N SER A 121 58.04 11.63 39.77
CA SER A 121 56.84 11.38 40.57
C SER A 121 55.51 11.55 39.81
N PHE A 122 55.53 12.00 38.55
CA PHE A 122 54.30 12.27 37.78
C PHE A 122 53.77 11.02 37.07
N LEU A 123 52.49 10.73 37.28
CA LEU A 123 51.79 9.64 36.58
C LEU A 123 51.55 9.97 35.10
N PRO A 124 51.41 8.98 34.20
CA PRO A 124 51.18 9.22 32.78
C PRO A 124 49.96 10.13 32.48
N GLN A 125 48.88 9.98 33.26
CA GLN A 125 47.68 10.83 33.17
C GLN A 125 47.95 12.28 33.59
N GLU A 126 48.66 12.47 34.70
CA GLU A 126 49.01 13.79 35.22
C GLU A 126 49.96 14.51 34.28
N ARG A 127 50.93 13.79 33.69
CA ARG A 127 51.78 14.29 32.61
C ARG A 127 50.95 14.74 31.42
N ALA A 128 50.07 13.89 30.90
CA ALA A 128 49.24 14.23 29.74
C ALA A 128 48.36 15.47 30.00
N SER A 129 47.78 15.57 31.19
CA SER A 129 46.96 16.71 31.63
C SER A 129 47.81 17.99 31.78
N ALA A 130 48.97 17.92 32.43
CA ALA A 130 49.88 19.04 32.62
C ALA A 130 50.40 19.57 31.27
N ILE A 131 50.78 18.67 30.36
CA ILE A 131 51.19 19.01 28.99
C ILE A 131 50.03 19.67 28.23
N SER A 132 48.81 19.10 28.31
CA SER A 132 47.62 19.69 27.68
C SER A 132 47.34 21.11 28.17
N ASN A 133 47.45 21.35 29.49
CA ASN A 133 47.26 22.68 30.08
C ASN A 133 48.33 23.69 29.63
N LYS A 134 49.59 23.26 29.52
CA LYS A 134 50.68 24.12 28.99
C LYS A 134 50.48 24.44 27.51
N ILE A 135 50.09 23.45 26.71
CA ILE A 135 49.75 23.65 25.29
C ILE A 135 48.54 24.58 25.15
N TYR A 136 47.55 24.47 26.04
CA TYR A 136 46.43 25.40 26.09
C TYR A 136 46.87 26.83 26.43
N ALA A 137 47.75 27.01 27.42
CA ALA A 137 48.33 28.30 27.75
C ALA A 137 49.13 28.91 26.58
N LEU A 138 49.88 28.10 25.84
CA LEU A 138 50.55 28.52 24.60
C LEU A 138 49.55 28.92 23.51
N TYR A 139 48.45 28.18 23.36
CA TYR A 139 47.38 28.53 22.44
C TYR A 139 46.69 29.85 22.81
N ASP A 140 46.55 30.16 24.10
CA ASP A 140 45.87 31.37 24.61
C ASP A 140 46.79 32.61 24.66
N ALA A 141 48.11 32.42 24.68
CA ALA A 141 49.08 33.52 24.78
C ALA A 141 49.09 34.42 23.52
N ASP A 142 48.72 35.70 23.64
CA ASP A 142 48.54 36.63 22.52
C ASP A 142 49.67 36.59 21.45
N ASN A 143 50.93 36.37 21.86
CA ASN A 143 52.12 36.38 21.00
C ASN A 143 52.79 35.01 20.79
N PHE A 144 52.01 33.92 20.61
CA PHE A 144 52.60 32.62 20.25
C PHE A 144 53.32 32.66 18.87
N ASP A 145 54.64 32.44 18.87
CA ASP A 145 55.43 32.23 17.65
C ASP A 145 55.89 30.75 17.58
N PRO A 146 55.45 30.00 16.56
CA PRO A 146 55.81 28.58 16.43
C PRO A 146 57.31 28.31 16.23
N ASN A 147 58.10 29.33 15.89
CA ASN A 147 59.56 29.22 15.74
C ASN A 147 60.30 29.32 17.08
N LEU A 148 59.63 29.74 18.15
CA LEU A 148 60.20 29.81 19.51
C LEU A 148 60.11 28.49 20.29
N LEU A 149 59.56 27.43 19.67
CA LEU A 149 59.65 26.06 20.19
C LEU A 149 61.00 25.46 19.80
N SER A 150 61.83 25.20 20.80
CA SER A 150 63.15 24.58 20.63
C SER A 150 63.26 23.28 21.42
N ILE A 151 64.15 22.40 20.96
CA ILE A 151 64.48 21.14 21.62
C ILE A 151 65.84 21.31 22.30
N GLU A 152 65.90 21.10 23.61
CA GLU A 152 67.12 21.15 24.41
C GLU A 152 67.50 19.77 24.94
N VAL A 153 68.81 19.56 25.14
CA VAL A 153 69.37 18.29 25.62
C VAL A 153 69.39 18.28 27.14
N ASN A 154 68.78 17.25 27.73
CA ASN A 154 68.79 17.00 29.18
C ASN A 154 69.42 15.63 29.48
N ALA A 155 69.91 15.42 30.70
CA ALA A 155 70.59 14.20 31.15
C ALA A 155 69.73 12.93 30.97
N GLU A 156 68.40 13.05 30.98
CA GLU A 156 67.45 11.93 30.89
C GLU A 156 66.67 11.88 29.55
N GLY A 157 66.98 12.75 28.58
CA GLY A 157 66.31 12.77 27.28
C GLY A 157 66.37 14.11 26.52
N ARG A 158 65.19 14.64 26.15
CA ARG A 158 65.01 15.91 25.44
C ARG A 158 63.87 16.71 26.04
N ASP A 159 64.08 18.01 26.21
CA ASP A 159 63.04 18.94 26.66
C ASP A 159 62.59 19.81 25.50
N ILE A 160 61.28 19.96 25.34
CA ILE A 160 60.68 20.95 24.42
C ILE A 160 60.39 22.18 25.26
N ILE A 161 61.02 23.29 24.90
CA ILE A 161 60.96 24.56 25.62
C ILE A 161 60.36 25.61 24.70
N TYR A 162 59.52 26.47 25.27
CA TYR A 162 59.02 27.66 24.62
C TYR A 162 59.76 28.90 25.13
N ASN A 163 60.26 29.73 24.20
CA ASN A 163 60.91 31.00 24.49
C ASN A 163 62.08 30.92 25.51
N GLN A 164 62.86 29.83 25.46
CA GLN A 164 64.04 29.59 26.31
C GLN A 164 63.80 29.63 27.84
N GLN A 165 62.54 29.62 28.29
CA GLN A 165 62.20 29.75 29.72
C GLN A 165 61.12 28.77 30.17
N GLU A 166 60.17 28.42 29.30
CA GLU A 166 59.01 27.62 29.69
C GLU A 166 59.13 26.18 29.18
N HIS A 167 59.32 25.23 30.10
CA HIS A 167 59.35 23.81 29.77
C HIS A 167 57.96 23.29 29.46
N ILE A 168 57.71 22.84 28.23
CA ILE A 168 56.41 22.36 27.77
C ILE A 168 56.27 20.85 28.01
N ILE A 169 57.25 20.07 27.55
CA ILE A 169 57.26 18.61 27.69
C ILE A 169 58.69 18.10 27.78
N SER A 170 58.89 17.15 28.69
CA SER A 170 60.11 16.34 28.78
C SER A 170 59.86 14.98 28.13
N VAL A 171 60.64 14.68 27.10
CA VAL A 171 60.63 13.42 26.36
C VAL A 171 61.72 12.53 26.93
N SER A 172 61.30 11.49 27.66
CA SER A 172 62.23 10.52 28.24
C SER A 172 62.70 9.50 27.21
N ILE A 173 63.80 8.81 27.52
CA ILE A 173 64.25 7.63 26.75
C ILE A 173 63.14 6.57 26.68
N LEU A 174 62.34 6.43 27.75
CA LEU A 174 61.23 5.48 27.77
C LEU A 174 60.15 5.87 26.77
N ASP A 175 59.77 7.15 26.70
CA ASP A 175 58.79 7.63 25.72
C ASP A 175 59.22 7.32 24.29
N ALA A 176 60.51 7.52 23.98
CA ALA A 176 61.09 7.24 22.67
C ALA A 176 60.98 5.75 22.29
N ILE A 177 61.30 4.85 23.23
CA ILE A 177 61.21 3.41 22.98
C ILE A 177 59.75 2.94 22.88
N TRP A 178 58.83 3.55 23.63
CA TRP A 178 57.40 3.29 23.52
C TRP A 178 56.85 3.59 22.12
N GLU A 179 57.43 4.57 21.43
CA GLU A 179 57.06 4.94 20.05
C GLU A 179 57.96 4.34 18.96
N ASP A 180 58.95 3.51 19.34
CA ASP A 180 59.97 2.93 18.42
C ASP A 180 60.73 4.00 17.62
N LYS A 181 61.02 5.14 18.28
CA LYS A 181 61.73 6.30 17.72
C LYS A 181 62.94 6.65 18.59
N SER A 182 63.90 7.40 18.04
CA SER A 182 64.90 8.07 18.87
C SER A 182 64.26 9.22 19.68
N THR A 183 64.90 9.63 20.77
CA THR A 183 64.44 10.77 21.57
C THR A 183 64.36 12.06 20.76
N ASP A 184 65.26 12.23 19.78
CA ASP A 184 65.28 13.37 18.87
C ASP A 184 64.11 13.34 17.89
N GLU A 185 63.87 12.19 17.24
CA GLU A 185 62.74 12.02 16.31
C GLU A 185 61.39 12.15 17.01
N LEU A 186 61.25 11.65 18.23
CA LEU A 186 60.01 11.77 19.00
C LEU A 186 59.77 13.22 19.44
N ALA A 187 60.79 13.90 19.97
CA ALA A 187 60.69 15.30 20.35
C ALA A 187 60.33 16.18 19.14
N GLN A 188 60.97 15.96 17.99
CA GLN A 188 60.63 16.65 16.74
C GLN A 188 59.18 16.39 16.32
N SER A 189 58.73 15.13 16.37
CA SER A 189 57.35 14.74 16.05
C SER A 189 56.33 15.43 16.96
N TYR A 190 56.66 15.64 18.24
CA TYR A 190 55.81 16.37 19.18
C TYR A 190 55.80 17.88 18.89
N VAL A 191 56.95 18.50 18.63
CA VAL A 191 57.01 19.92 18.22
C VAL A 191 56.16 20.17 16.98
N GLU A 192 56.30 19.33 15.96
CA GLU A 192 55.53 19.46 14.71
C GLU A 192 54.02 19.29 14.94
N SER A 193 53.63 18.33 15.78
CA SER A 193 52.21 18.11 16.12
C SER A 193 51.61 19.28 16.88
N ILE A 194 52.35 19.81 17.88
CA ILE A 194 51.94 20.98 18.67
C ILE A 194 51.81 22.21 17.76
N ARG A 195 52.84 22.47 16.94
CA ARG A 195 52.84 23.57 15.96
C ARG A 195 51.64 23.47 15.02
N ALA A 196 51.44 22.31 14.39
CA ALA A 196 50.39 22.12 13.41
C ALA A 196 48.99 22.30 14.02
N VAL A 197 48.75 21.77 15.22
CA VAL A 197 47.44 21.85 15.87
C VAL A 197 47.15 23.25 16.40
N ILE A 198 48.11 23.92 17.06
CA ILE A 198 47.91 25.30 17.53
C ILE A 198 47.70 26.25 16.33
N GLN A 199 48.50 26.11 15.27
CA GLN A 199 48.36 26.94 14.07
C GLN A 199 47.00 26.70 13.38
N LYS A 200 46.59 25.44 13.21
CA LYS A 200 45.29 25.08 12.64
C LYS A 200 44.12 25.67 13.44
N GLU A 201 44.15 25.57 14.77
CA GLU A 201 43.11 26.11 15.64
C GLU A 201 43.09 27.65 15.59
N ARG A 202 44.25 28.31 15.72
CA ARG A 202 44.34 29.78 15.64
C ARG A 202 43.91 30.32 14.29
N GLU A 203 44.30 29.68 13.19
CA GLU A 203 43.81 30.06 11.86
C GLU A 203 42.29 29.88 11.77
N ALA A 204 41.73 28.80 12.30
CA ALA A 204 40.29 28.53 12.29
C ALA A 204 39.47 29.56 13.09
N TYR A 205 40.05 30.23 14.10
CA TYR A 205 39.43 31.29 14.90
C TYR A 205 40.00 32.70 14.66
N SER A 206 40.85 32.88 13.65
CA SER A 206 41.37 34.21 13.29
C SER A 206 40.24 35.17 12.89
N LEU A 207 40.41 36.46 13.23
CA LEU A 207 39.42 37.51 12.92
C LEU A 207 39.04 37.53 11.43
N PHE A 208 40.01 37.33 10.54
CA PHE A 208 39.78 37.26 9.09
C PHE A 208 38.85 36.09 8.70
N ASN A 209 39.07 34.89 9.25
CA ASN A 209 38.22 33.74 8.97
C ASN A 209 36.83 33.86 9.62
N ILE A 210 36.72 34.52 10.78
CA ILE A 210 35.43 34.86 11.39
C ILE A 210 34.66 35.83 10.48
N THR A 211 35.29 36.91 9.98
CA THR A 211 34.63 37.86 9.07
C THR A 211 34.17 37.18 7.78
N LYS A 212 34.97 36.29 7.19
CA LYS A 212 34.58 35.50 6.01
C LYS A 212 33.36 34.61 6.28
N ARG A 213 33.30 33.95 7.45
CA ARG A 213 32.17 33.12 7.87
C ARG A 213 30.91 33.97 8.09
N ILE A 214 31.02 35.13 8.74
CA ILE A 214 29.91 36.08 8.90
C ILE A 214 29.38 36.52 7.53
N GLY A 215 30.26 36.85 6.59
CA GLY A 215 29.88 37.17 5.21
C GLY A 215 29.10 36.05 4.51
N LEU A 216 29.55 34.80 4.66
CA LEU A 216 28.84 33.62 4.13
C LEU A 216 27.45 33.42 4.76
N VAL A 217 27.32 33.62 6.08
CA VAL A 217 26.04 33.54 6.79
C VAL A 217 25.07 34.60 6.28
N ILE A 218 25.52 35.85 6.14
CA ILE A 218 24.71 36.95 5.57
C ILE A 218 24.26 36.59 4.15
N LEU A 219 25.17 36.07 3.31
CA LEU A 219 24.84 35.64 1.95
C LEU A 219 23.77 34.54 1.93
N ILE A 220 23.90 33.52 2.78
CA ILE A 220 22.90 32.43 2.89
C ILE A 220 21.54 33.00 3.32
N ILE A 221 21.51 33.90 4.32
CA ILE A 221 20.27 34.53 4.79
C ILE A 221 19.61 35.34 3.66
N VAL A 222 20.38 36.14 2.92
CA VAL A 222 19.88 36.91 1.77
C VAL A 222 19.31 36.00 0.69
N LEU A 223 20.04 34.93 0.31
CA LEU A 223 19.57 33.96 -0.69
C LEU A 223 18.28 33.26 -0.25
N THR A 224 18.20 32.85 1.03
CA THR A 224 16.99 32.22 1.55
C THR A 224 15.80 33.18 1.62
N SER A 225 16.04 34.44 2.00
CA SER A 225 15.00 35.47 2.03
C SER A 225 14.48 35.76 0.63
N SER A 226 15.38 35.86 -0.36
CA SER A 226 15.03 36.00 -1.78
C SER A 226 14.18 34.82 -2.27
N LEU A 227 14.57 33.58 -1.94
CA LEU A 227 13.81 32.37 -2.29
C LEU A 227 12.41 32.38 -1.66
N LEU A 228 12.27 32.77 -0.39
CA LEU A 228 10.98 32.88 0.28
C LEU A 228 10.07 33.93 -0.38
N LEU A 229 10.62 35.06 -0.83
CA LEU A 229 9.87 36.07 -1.59
C LEU A 229 9.39 35.52 -2.94
N LEU A 230 10.23 34.77 -3.66
CA LEU A 230 9.86 34.11 -4.92
C LEU A 230 8.75 33.08 -4.72
N ILE A 231 8.85 32.24 -3.68
CA ILE A 231 7.80 31.29 -3.30
C ILE A 231 6.50 32.04 -3.01
N ASN A 232 6.54 33.12 -2.24
CA ASN A 232 5.36 33.91 -1.92
C ASN A 232 4.70 34.51 -3.18
N ARG A 233 5.52 35.01 -4.11
CA ARG A 233 5.06 35.53 -5.41
C ARG A 233 4.42 34.43 -6.26
N PHE A 234 5.04 33.26 -6.34
CA PHE A 234 4.53 32.11 -7.09
C PHE A 234 3.18 31.62 -6.56
N PHE A 235 3.06 31.39 -5.25
CA PHE A 235 1.81 30.92 -4.66
C PHE A 235 0.70 31.98 -4.69
N GLY A 236 1.05 33.27 -4.72
CA GLY A 236 0.12 34.36 -5.00
C GLY A 236 -0.40 34.32 -6.45
N PHE A 237 0.48 34.04 -7.41
CA PHE A 237 0.11 33.85 -8.82
C PHE A 237 -0.81 32.64 -9.02
N THR A 238 -0.48 31.47 -8.45
CA THR A 238 -1.33 30.28 -8.56
C THR A 238 -2.69 30.46 -7.91
N ALA A 239 -2.78 31.14 -6.77
CA ALA A 239 -4.05 31.45 -6.12
C ALA A 239 -4.95 32.34 -6.99
N ARG A 240 -4.37 33.33 -7.68
CA ARG A 240 -5.10 34.18 -8.64
C ARG A 240 -5.57 33.39 -9.85
N ASN A 241 -4.73 32.50 -10.39
CA ASN A 241 -5.09 31.63 -11.51
C ASN A 241 -6.22 30.65 -11.15
N ILE A 242 -6.23 30.10 -9.94
CA ILE A 242 -7.31 29.24 -9.46
C ILE A 242 -8.64 30.00 -9.43
N ALA A 243 -8.62 31.28 -9.04
CA ALA A 243 -9.80 32.13 -9.03
C ALA A 243 -10.30 32.48 -10.44
N THR A 244 -9.41 32.75 -11.40
CA THR A 244 -9.80 33.10 -12.79
C THR A 244 -10.20 31.89 -13.64
N ILE A 245 -9.68 30.68 -13.37
CA ILE A 245 -10.06 29.44 -14.07
C ILE A 245 -11.56 29.12 -13.86
N LYS A 246 -12.14 29.51 -12.71
CA LYS A 246 -13.57 29.41 -12.43
C LYS A 246 -14.41 30.15 -13.48
N ASP A 247 -14.04 31.38 -13.82
CA ASP A 247 -14.77 32.22 -14.77
C ASP A 247 -14.71 31.66 -16.20
N HIS A 248 -13.60 30.99 -16.55
CA HIS A 248 -13.43 30.40 -17.87
C HIS A 248 -14.13 29.03 -18.03
N ILE A 249 -14.21 28.23 -16.95
CA ILE A 249 -14.90 26.93 -16.93
C ILE A 249 -16.43 27.11 -16.84
N MET A 250 -16.92 28.14 -16.14
CA MET A 250 -18.37 28.39 -16.02
C MET A 250 -19.03 28.91 -17.31
N ASN A 251 -18.26 29.44 -18.27
CA ASN A 251 -18.78 29.86 -19.58
C ASN A 251 -18.67 28.79 -20.68
N GLY A 252 -18.21 27.57 -20.34
CA GLY A 252 -18.01 26.48 -21.29
C GLY A 252 -18.99 25.32 -21.11
N LYS A 253 -20.07 25.32 -21.90
CA LYS A 253 -20.98 24.19 -22.22
C LYS A 253 -21.68 23.51 -21.03
N VAL A 254 -22.94 23.90 -20.85
CA VAL A 254 -24.00 23.19 -20.14
C VAL A 254 -24.06 21.72 -20.60
N PHE A 255 -23.49 20.80 -19.81
CA PHE A 255 -23.80 19.38 -19.91
C PHE A 255 -24.82 19.00 -18.82
N GLN A 256 -25.81 18.23 -19.25
CA GLN A 256 -27.07 17.96 -18.58
C GLN A 256 -26.96 17.44 -17.12
N LYS A 257 -27.86 17.99 -16.29
CA LYS A 257 -28.59 17.32 -15.19
C LYS A 257 -27.80 16.65 -14.05
N VAL A 258 -26.61 17.12 -13.70
CA VAL A 258 -26.04 16.78 -12.40
C VAL A 258 -25.43 18.03 -11.74
N LYS A 259 -26.23 18.66 -10.89
CA LYS A 259 -25.86 19.80 -10.03
C LYS A 259 -25.02 19.30 -8.85
N VAL A 260 -23.94 18.57 -9.12
CA VAL A 260 -23.07 17.97 -8.08
C VAL A 260 -21.79 18.77 -8.01
N LEU A 261 -21.54 19.30 -6.81
CA LEU A 261 -20.49 20.24 -6.40
C LEU A 261 -20.89 21.71 -6.59
N ARG A 262 -21.41 22.31 -5.51
CA ARG A 262 -21.40 23.78 -5.33
C ARG A 262 -19.97 24.27 -5.58
N SER A 263 -19.74 24.92 -6.72
CA SER A 263 -18.44 25.36 -7.23
C SER A 263 -17.60 26.14 -6.19
N ASN A 264 -18.23 26.84 -5.25
CA ASN A 264 -17.54 27.57 -4.20
C ASN A 264 -16.78 26.67 -3.20
N HIS A 265 -17.22 25.43 -2.94
CA HIS A 265 -16.51 24.55 -2.00
C HIS A 265 -15.23 23.98 -2.61
N VAL A 266 -15.23 23.68 -3.91
CA VAL A 266 -14.06 23.18 -4.64
C VAL A 266 -13.01 24.27 -4.76
N GLU A 267 -13.41 25.50 -5.11
CA GLU A 267 -12.51 26.65 -5.16
C GLU A 267 -11.87 26.94 -3.81
N GLN A 268 -12.68 27.00 -2.73
CA GLN A 268 -12.15 27.20 -1.38
C GLN A 268 -11.22 26.06 -0.96
N ALA A 269 -11.54 24.80 -1.32
CA ALA A 269 -10.66 23.66 -1.05
C ALA A 269 -9.33 23.79 -1.79
N LEU A 270 -9.32 24.19 -3.05
CA LEU A 270 -8.10 24.40 -3.85
C LEU A 270 -7.26 25.57 -3.32
N ILE A 271 -7.89 26.68 -2.93
CA ILE A 271 -7.17 27.81 -2.32
C ILE A 271 -6.58 27.42 -0.95
N ARG A 272 -7.33 26.68 -0.12
CA ARG A 272 -6.82 26.15 1.16
C ARG A 272 -5.65 25.20 0.94
N LEU A 273 -5.74 24.31 -0.04
CA LEU A 273 -4.66 23.41 -0.42
C LEU A 273 -3.43 24.19 -0.89
N ASN A 274 -3.60 25.21 -1.74
CA ASN A 274 -2.52 26.06 -2.20
C ASN A 274 -1.83 26.82 -1.04
N LYS A 275 -2.61 27.28 -0.04
CA LYS A 275 -2.07 27.88 1.19
C LYS A 275 -1.30 26.87 2.04
N LEU A 276 -1.81 25.66 2.22
CA LEU A 276 -1.12 24.58 2.95
C LEU A 276 0.19 24.21 2.25
N LEU A 277 0.17 24.03 0.92
CA LEU A 277 1.36 23.78 0.11
C LEU A 277 2.38 24.89 0.26
N LYS A 278 1.96 26.17 0.22
CA LYS A 278 2.85 27.31 0.47
C LYS A 278 3.56 27.19 1.81
N ILE A 279 2.83 26.87 2.89
CA ILE A 279 3.41 26.73 4.24
C ILE A 279 4.43 25.59 4.26
N ILE A 280 4.10 24.45 3.67
CA ILE A 280 5.01 23.29 3.59
C ILE A 280 6.29 23.65 2.83
N VAL A 281 6.17 24.31 1.67
CA VAL A 281 7.31 24.71 0.85
C VAL A 281 8.18 25.75 1.57
N ILE A 282 7.59 26.73 2.26
CA ILE A 282 8.33 27.70 3.08
C ILE A 282 9.08 26.99 4.19
N PHE A 283 8.41 26.13 4.96
CA PHE A 283 9.03 25.36 6.05
C PHE A 283 10.19 24.51 5.54
N PHE A 284 9.99 23.79 4.44
CA PHE A 284 11.03 22.98 3.81
C PHE A 284 12.21 23.82 3.32
N SER A 285 11.93 25.00 2.73
CA SER A 285 12.96 25.90 2.24
C SER A 285 13.81 26.50 3.36
N VAL A 286 13.21 26.83 4.51
CA VAL A 286 13.94 27.27 5.71
C VAL A 286 14.70 26.11 6.33
N TYR A 287 14.10 24.92 6.41
CA TYR A 287 14.79 23.74 6.91
C TYR A 287 16.04 23.42 6.08
N LEU A 288 15.95 23.51 4.74
CA LEU A 288 17.05 23.22 3.84
C LEU A 288 18.20 24.23 3.96
N SER A 289 17.96 25.43 4.49
CA SER A 289 19.01 26.41 4.75
C SER A 289 19.79 26.15 6.04
N LEU A 290 19.22 25.46 7.02
CA LEU A 290 19.88 25.13 8.28
C LEU A 290 21.17 24.30 8.09
N PRO A 291 21.20 23.20 7.29
CA PRO A 291 22.44 22.48 7.01
C PRO A 291 23.52 23.37 6.38
N LEU A 292 23.15 24.32 5.52
CA LEU A 292 24.07 25.26 4.88
C LEU A 292 24.66 26.21 5.92
N LEU A 293 23.83 26.80 6.79
CA LEU A 293 24.28 27.65 7.89
C LEU A 293 25.21 26.90 8.85
N PHE A 294 24.86 25.67 9.23
CA PHE A 294 25.68 24.84 10.12
C PHE A 294 26.98 24.37 9.46
N SER A 295 27.05 24.29 8.13
CA SER A 295 28.30 23.92 7.43
C SER A 295 29.38 25.00 7.53
N VAL A 296 28.99 26.25 7.81
CA VAL A 296 29.90 27.41 7.89
C VAL A 296 30.74 27.39 9.18
N PHE A 297 30.18 26.86 10.28
CA PHE A 297 30.84 26.84 11.58
C PHE A 297 31.38 25.42 11.89
N PRO A 298 32.67 25.29 12.26
CA PRO A 298 33.28 23.98 12.55
C PRO A 298 32.53 23.17 13.60
N GLU A 299 32.06 23.83 14.67
CA GLU A 299 31.35 23.19 15.78
C GLU A 299 30.00 22.60 15.37
N THR A 300 29.28 23.26 14.44
CA THR A 300 27.94 22.83 14.02
C THR A 300 27.94 21.97 12.76
N LYS A 301 29.08 21.84 12.08
CA LYS A 301 29.24 21.04 10.85
C LYS A 301 28.80 19.57 11.01
N ALA A 302 28.96 18.99 12.20
CA ALA A 302 28.48 17.64 12.49
C ALA A 302 26.95 17.49 12.29
N TRP A 303 26.19 18.51 12.68
CA TRP A 303 24.73 18.53 12.59
C TRP A 303 24.22 18.62 11.14
N THR A 304 25.00 19.21 10.22
CA THR A 304 24.68 19.25 8.78
C THR A 304 24.40 17.86 8.23
N SER A 305 25.23 16.87 8.59
CA SER A 305 25.06 15.49 8.11
C SER A 305 23.77 14.84 8.62
N THR A 306 23.39 15.11 9.87
CA THR A 306 22.16 14.61 10.50
C THR A 306 20.92 15.24 9.86
N LEU A 307 20.92 16.57 9.65
CA LEU A 307 19.82 17.29 9.03
C LEU A 307 19.60 16.87 7.56
N ILE A 308 20.68 16.65 6.80
CA ILE A 308 20.58 16.16 5.43
C ILE A 308 20.00 14.73 5.41
N LYS A 309 20.43 13.85 6.34
CA LYS A 309 19.91 12.47 6.44
C LYS A 309 18.43 12.41 6.81
N LEU A 310 17.95 13.31 7.67
CA LEU A 310 16.54 13.42 8.07
C LEU A 310 15.59 13.62 6.86
N ILE A 311 16.03 14.34 5.81
CA ILE A 311 15.26 14.49 4.56
C ILE A 311 15.60 13.39 3.55
N SER A 312 16.89 13.19 3.29
CA SER A 312 17.31 12.34 2.18
C SER A 312 16.95 10.88 2.38
N ASN A 313 16.96 10.36 3.61
CA ASN A 313 16.60 8.96 3.88
C ASN A 313 15.13 8.67 3.53
N PRO A 314 14.12 9.40 4.09
CA PRO A 314 12.73 9.22 3.67
C PRO A 314 12.51 9.45 2.18
N LEU A 315 13.12 10.50 1.60
CA LEU A 315 12.94 10.81 0.18
C LEU A 315 13.49 9.68 -0.71
N ASN A 316 14.69 9.19 -0.41
CA ASN A 316 15.31 8.07 -1.12
C ASN A 316 14.52 6.77 -0.92
N ALA A 317 13.95 6.53 0.26
CA ALA A 317 13.11 5.38 0.51
C ALA A 317 11.81 5.42 -0.34
N ILE A 318 11.18 6.58 -0.45
CA ILE A 318 10.01 6.79 -1.31
C ILE A 318 10.37 6.61 -2.78
N LEU A 319 11.46 7.23 -3.24
CA LEU A 319 11.94 7.10 -4.62
C LEU A 319 12.28 5.66 -4.99
N ARG A 320 13.01 4.94 -4.11
CA ARG A 320 13.33 3.52 -4.31
C ARG A 320 12.06 2.68 -4.35
N SER A 321 11.13 2.88 -3.42
CA SER A 321 9.85 2.15 -3.40
C SER A 321 9.03 2.38 -4.68
N PHE A 322 9.08 3.58 -5.25
CA PHE A 322 8.44 3.89 -6.52
C PHE A 322 9.14 3.16 -7.68
N ILE A 323 10.47 3.24 -7.77
CA ILE A 323 11.27 2.56 -8.80
C ILE A 323 11.09 1.04 -8.73
N ASP A 324 11.11 0.46 -7.53
CA ASP A 324 10.92 -0.97 -7.30
C ASP A 324 9.50 -1.43 -7.69
N TYR A 325 8.53 -0.52 -7.70
CA TYR A 325 7.16 -0.79 -8.15
C TYR A 325 6.97 -0.70 -9.67
N LEU A 326 7.83 0.02 -10.42
CA LEU A 326 7.71 0.16 -11.88
C LEU A 326 7.57 -1.19 -12.62
N PRO A 327 8.35 -2.24 -12.31
CA PRO A 327 8.18 -3.56 -12.93
C PRO A 327 6.82 -4.21 -12.65
N ASN A 328 6.24 -3.99 -11.47
CA ASN A 328 4.88 -4.47 -11.14
C ASN A 328 3.83 -3.69 -11.92
N LEU A 329 3.97 -2.37 -12.00
CA LEU A 329 3.09 -1.52 -12.79
C LEU A 329 3.10 -1.93 -14.27
N PHE A 330 4.28 -2.18 -14.83
CA PHE A 330 4.42 -2.69 -16.19
C PHE A 330 3.66 -4.01 -16.38
N ARG A 331 3.82 -4.99 -15.47
CA ARG A 331 3.06 -6.25 -15.50
C ARG A 331 1.55 -6.03 -15.47
N VAL A 332 1.05 -5.15 -14.59
CA VAL A 332 -0.38 -4.80 -14.52
C VAL A 332 -0.87 -4.22 -15.83
N ILE A 333 -0.10 -3.30 -16.43
CA ILE A 333 -0.41 -2.71 -17.72
C ILE A 333 -0.47 -3.77 -18.82
N VAL A 334 0.51 -4.68 -18.88
CA VAL A 334 0.55 -5.78 -19.85
C VAL A 334 -0.68 -6.69 -19.69
N ILE A 335 -1.02 -7.10 -18.47
CA ILE A 335 -2.21 -7.93 -18.20
C ILE A 335 -3.48 -7.20 -18.63
N PHE A 336 -3.62 -5.92 -18.27
CA PHE A 336 -4.78 -5.11 -18.66
C PHE A 336 -4.95 -5.05 -20.18
N PHE A 337 -3.87 -4.75 -20.92
CA PHE A 337 -3.94 -4.72 -22.38
C PHE A 337 -4.21 -6.10 -22.97
N LEU A 338 -3.59 -7.16 -22.46
CA LEU A 338 -3.83 -8.54 -22.89
C LEU A 338 -5.33 -8.90 -22.79
N PHE A 339 -5.94 -8.71 -21.62
CA PHE A 339 -7.37 -8.99 -21.43
C PHE A 339 -8.27 -8.05 -22.21
N LYS A 340 -7.89 -6.78 -22.35
CA LYS A 340 -8.63 -5.82 -23.21
C LYS A 340 -8.67 -6.30 -24.66
N TYR A 341 -7.55 -6.79 -25.19
CA TYR A 341 -7.49 -7.36 -26.54
C TYR A 341 -8.26 -8.68 -26.65
N LEU A 342 -8.14 -9.56 -25.66
CA LEU A 342 -8.89 -10.82 -25.61
C LEU A 342 -10.40 -10.57 -25.64
N VAL A 343 -10.91 -9.67 -24.79
CA VAL A 343 -12.34 -9.30 -24.78
C VAL A 343 -12.75 -8.63 -26.09
N ARG A 344 -11.87 -7.84 -26.71
CA ARG A 344 -12.14 -7.23 -28.03
C ARG A 344 -12.27 -8.28 -29.13
N ILE A 345 -11.39 -9.27 -29.16
CA ILE A 345 -11.44 -10.39 -30.12
C ILE A 345 -12.69 -11.22 -29.88
N ALA A 346 -12.98 -11.60 -28.63
CA ALA A 346 -14.19 -12.33 -28.29
C ALA A 346 -15.45 -11.58 -28.75
N ARG A 347 -15.52 -10.27 -28.50
CA ARG A 347 -16.64 -9.43 -28.95
C ARG A 347 -16.82 -9.50 -30.47
N TYR A 348 -15.74 -9.39 -31.22
CA TYR A 348 -15.78 -9.48 -32.67
C TYR A 348 -16.32 -10.84 -33.13
N ILE A 349 -15.79 -11.94 -32.60
CA ILE A 349 -16.24 -13.30 -32.94
C ILE A 349 -17.74 -13.47 -32.65
N PHE A 350 -18.19 -13.12 -31.45
CA PHE A 350 -19.61 -13.27 -31.08
C PHE A 350 -20.54 -12.33 -31.88
N GLN A 351 -20.07 -11.15 -32.29
CA GLN A 351 -20.85 -10.28 -33.18
C GLN A 351 -21.00 -10.89 -34.58
N GLU A 352 -19.97 -11.55 -35.10
CA GLU A 352 -20.04 -12.24 -36.40
C GLU A 352 -20.92 -13.50 -36.34
N ILE A 353 -20.93 -14.22 -35.22
CA ILE A 353 -21.89 -15.32 -34.98
C ILE A 353 -23.33 -14.76 -34.92
N GLN A 354 -23.55 -13.64 -34.23
CA GLN A 354 -24.86 -13.01 -34.14
C GLN A 354 -25.38 -12.54 -35.51
N ARG A 355 -24.49 -12.11 -36.41
CA ARG A 355 -24.79 -11.71 -37.78
C ARG A 355 -24.96 -12.88 -38.75
N GLU A 356 -24.82 -14.11 -38.26
CA GLU A 356 -24.89 -15.34 -39.07
C GLU A 356 -23.79 -15.41 -40.16
N ASN A 357 -22.70 -14.65 -40.02
CA ASN A 357 -21.55 -14.75 -40.92
C ASN A 357 -20.70 -15.99 -40.62
N ILE A 358 -20.77 -16.48 -39.37
CA ILE A 358 -20.07 -17.68 -38.90
C ILE A 358 -21.09 -18.64 -38.33
N HIS A 359 -21.18 -19.84 -38.91
CA HIS A 359 -22.10 -20.88 -38.49
C HIS A 359 -21.36 -21.95 -37.68
N PHE A 360 -21.87 -22.24 -36.49
CA PHE A 360 -21.45 -23.38 -35.69
C PHE A 360 -22.62 -24.36 -35.61
N ARG A 361 -22.34 -25.65 -35.81
CA ARG A 361 -23.35 -26.71 -36.01
C ARG A 361 -24.39 -26.79 -34.89
N ASP A 362 -24.00 -26.47 -33.66
CA ASP A 362 -24.86 -26.59 -32.46
C ASP A 362 -24.99 -25.27 -31.66
N PHE A 363 -24.70 -24.11 -32.28
CA PHE A 363 -24.76 -22.81 -31.61
C PHE A 363 -25.74 -21.87 -32.31
N HIS A 364 -26.84 -21.55 -31.64
CA HIS A 364 -27.83 -20.61 -32.17
C HIS A 364 -27.33 -19.16 -32.11
N PRO A 365 -27.60 -18.33 -33.13
CA PRO A 365 -27.17 -16.92 -33.16
C PRO A 365 -27.62 -16.10 -31.94
N GLU A 366 -28.81 -16.40 -31.41
CA GLU A 366 -29.36 -15.74 -30.20
C GLU A 366 -28.53 -15.98 -28.94
N TRP A 367 -27.71 -17.05 -28.89
CA TRP A 367 -26.82 -17.33 -27.77
C TRP A 367 -25.56 -16.48 -27.78
N ALA A 368 -25.23 -15.84 -28.91
CA ALA A 368 -23.96 -15.16 -29.09
C ALA A 368 -23.75 -14.01 -28.08
N LEU A 369 -24.75 -13.15 -27.93
CA LEU A 369 -24.66 -11.99 -27.04
C LEU A 369 -24.62 -12.40 -25.55
N PRO A 370 -25.51 -13.28 -25.05
CA PRO A 370 -25.42 -13.82 -23.69
C PRO A 370 -24.08 -14.52 -23.40
N THR A 371 -23.61 -15.37 -24.32
CA THR A 371 -22.34 -16.09 -24.17
C THR A 371 -21.16 -15.12 -24.12
N PHE A 372 -21.14 -14.10 -24.98
CA PHE A 372 -20.13 -13.03 -24.93
C PHE A 372 -20.10 -12.34 -23.57
N LYS A 373 -21.26 -12.03 -22.97
CA LYS A 373 -21.32 -11.38 -21.65
C LYS A 373 -20.74 -12.26 -20.55
N ILE A 374 -20.97 -13.57 -20.60
CA ILE A 374 -20.35 -14.54 -19.68
C ILE A 374 -18.83 -14.52 -19.88
N VAL A 375 -18.35 -14.68 -21.12
CA VAL A 375 -16.92 -14.67 -21.44
C VAL A 375 -16.27 -13.36 -20.98
N GLN A 376 -16.91 -12.22 -21.23
CA GLN A 376 -16.46 -10.91 -20.79
C GLN A 376 -16.33 -10.82 -19.26
N PHE A 377 -17.35 -11.27 -18.52
CA PHE A 377 -17.34 -11.28 -17.06
C PHE A 377 -16.21 -12.16 -16.52
N VAL A 378 -16.09 -13.39 -17.03
CA VAL A 378 -15.03 -14.34 -16.65
C VAL A 378 -13.65 -13.75 -16.94
N CYS A 379 -13.45 -13.14 -18.11
CA CYS A 379 -12.21 -12.46 -18.46
C CYS A 379 -11.84 -11.36 -17.47
N TYR A 380 -12.80 -10.50 -17.09
CA TYR A 380 -12.53 -9.45 -16.10
C TYR A 380 -12.27 -9.99 -14.69
N ALA A 381 -12.96 -11.06 -14.28
CA ALA A 381 -12.69 -11.72 -13.01
C ALA A 381 -11.27 -12.29 -12.97
N PHE A 382 -10.85 -13.04 -14.00
CA PHE A 382 -9.48 -13.55 -14.12
C PHE A 382 -8.45 -12.42 -14.20
N MET A 383 -8.74 -11.35 -14.95
CA MET A 383 -7.88 -10.16 -15.01
C MET A 383 -7.64 -9.57 -13.61
N MET A 384 -8.70 -9.41 -12.79
CA MET A 384 -8.56 -8.91 -11.42
C MET A 384 -7.73 -9.86 -10.55
N VAL A 385 -7.97 -11.16 -10.63
CA VAL A 385 -7.20 -12.18 -9.88
C VAL A 385 -5.72 -12.14 -10.26
N LEU A 386 -5.39 -11.99 -11.54
CA LEU A 386 -4.01 -11.92 -12.01
C LEU A 386 -3.32 -10.59 -11.67
N ILE A 387 -4.06 -9.48 -11.61
CA ILE A 387 -3.53 -8.18 -11.21
C ILE A 387 -3.28 -8.11 -9.69
N PHE A 388 -4.12 -8.77 -8.89
CA PHE A 388 -4.15 -8.65 -7.43
C PHE A 388 -2.77 -8.78 -6.75
N PRO A 389 -1.92 -9.79 -7.06
CA PRO A 389 -0.61 -9.94 -6.42
C PRO A 389 0.35 -8.77 -6.68
N TYR A 390 0.16 -8.03 -7.77
CA TYR A 390 1.03 -6.92 -8.15
C TYR A 390 0.59 -5.58 -7.54
N LEU A 391 -0.54 -5.53 -6.85
CA LEU A 391 -0.99 -4.32 -6.16
C LEU A 391 -0.11 -4.04 -4.92
N PRO A 392 0.16 -2.76 -4.62
CA PRO A 392 0.96 -2.39 -3.45
C PRO A 392 0.26 -2.85 -2.17
N GLY A 393 0.99 -3.56 -1.31
CA GLY A 393 0.46 -4.09 -0.06
C GLY A 393 -0.35 -5.39 -0.18
N SER A 394 -0.48 -5.99 -1.38
CA SER A 394 -1.20 -7.26 -1.62
C SER A 394 -0.71 -8.43 -0.76
N SER A 395 0.57 -8.42 -0.39
CA SER A 395 1.20 -9.44 0.45
C SER A 395 0.83 -9.32 1.93
N SER A 396 0.37 -8.14 2.39
CA SER A 396 0.03 -7.86 3.78
C SER A 396 -1.17 -8.69 4.26
N PRO A 397 -1.10 -9.31 5.46
CA PRO A 397 -2.24 -9.99 6.05
C PRO A 397 -3.48 -9.10 6.20
N ALA A 398 -3.30 -7.82 6.53
CA ALA A 398 -4.41 -6.88 6.68
C ALA A 398 -5.12 -6.63 5.34
N PHE A 399 -4.36 -6.44 4.26
CA PHE A 399 -4.93 -6.22 2.93
C PHE A 399 -5.69 -7.45 2.42
N LYS A 400 -5.13 -8.64 2.63
CA LYS A 400 -5.80 -9.91 2.33
C LYS A 400 -7.09 -10.06 3.13
N GLY A 401 -7.05 -9.79 4.44
CA GLY A 401 -8.22 -9.86 5.31
C GLY A 401 -9.34 -8.92 4.86
N ILE A 402 -9.03 -7.66 4.56
CA ILE A 402 -10.00 -6.67 4.06
C ILE A 402 -10.57 -7.12 2.70
N THR A 403 -9.73 -7.60 1.79
CA THR A 403 -10.18 -8.05 0.46
C THR A 403 -11.13 -9.23 0.58
N VAL A 404 -10.80 -10.23 1.41
CA VAL A 404 -11.67 -11.40 1.66
C VAL A 404 -12.98 -10.95 2.30
N PHE A 405 -12.93 -10.07 3.29
CA PHE A 405 -14.12 -9.53 3.94
C PHE A 405 -15.05 -8.79 2.96
N ILE A 406 -14.51 -7.90 2.12
CA ILE A 406 -15.27 -7.23 1.06
C ILE A 406 -15.84 -8.26 0.07
N GLY A 407 -15.05 -9.26 -0.32
CA GLY A 407 -15.50 -10.34 -1.19
C GLY A 407 -16.70 -11.11 -0.63
N VAL A 408 -16.67 -11.46 0.65
CA VAL A 408 -17.79 -12.11 1.36
C VAL A 408 -19.00 -11.19 1.42
N LEU A 409 -18.84 -9.92 1.79
CA LEU A 409 -19.94 -8.95 1.82
C LEU A 409 -20.62 -8.80 0.45
N VAL A 410 -19.83 -8.64 -0.62
CA VAL A 410 -20.34 -8.55 -1.98
C VAL A 410 -21.05 -9.84 -2.39
N SER A 411 -20.48 -11.01 -2.05
CA SER A 411 -21.08 -12.31 -2.34
C SER A 411 -22.44 -12.50 -1.67
N LEU A 412 -22.53 -12.19 -0.37
CA LEU A 412 -23.78 -12.29 0.39
C LEU A 412 -24.84 -11.32 -0.13
N GLY A 413 -24.46 -10.06 -0.38
CA GLY A 413 -25.35 -9.03 -0.89
C GLY A 413 -25.81 -9.24 -2.34
N SER A 414 -25.04 -9.98 -3.14
CA SER A 414 -25.34 -10.21 -4.56
C SER A 414 -26.11 -11.51 -4.84
N SER A 415 -26.41 -12.32 -3.83
CA SER A 415 -27.04 -13.65 -3.97
C SER A 415 -28.31 -13.63 -4.84
N ASN A 416 -29.25 -12.72 -4.58
CA ASN A 416 -30.49 -12.61 -5.36
C ASN A 416 -30.25 -12.14 -6.81
N ALA A 417 -29.33 -11.20 -7.02
CA ALA A 417 -28.98 -10.74 -8.36
C ALA A 417 -28.33 -11.86 -9.18
N ILE A 418 -27.42 -12.62 -8.58
CA ILE A 418 -26.78 -13.79 -9.19
C ILE A 418 -27.82 -14.86 -9.51
N ALA A 419 -28.75 -15.15 -8.60
CA ALA A 419 -29.83 -16.11 -8.85
C ALA A 419 -30.68 -15.74 -10.07
N ASN A 420 -31.05 -14.46 -10.21
CA ASN A 420 -31.78 -13.97 -11.38
C ASN A 420 -30.96 -14.01 -12.67
N VAL A 421 -29.67 -13.69 -12.61
CA VAL A 421 -28.74 -13.80 -13.76
C VAL A 421 -28.64 -15.24 -14.23
N VAL A 422 -28.37 -16.18 -13.32
CA VAL A 422 -28.27 -17.60 -13.63
C VAL A 422 -29.59 -18.10 -14.21
N ALA A 423 -30.72 -17.67 -13.63
CA ALA A 423 -32.02 -18.03 -14.13
C ALA A 423 -32.30 -17.50 -15.54
N GLY A 424 -31.94 -16.24 -15.82
CA GLY A 424 -32.03 -15.66 -17.15
C GLY A 424 -31.17 -16.38 -18.19
N LEU A 425 -29.98 -16.85 -17.80
CA LEU A 425 -29.12 -17.67 -18.67
C LEU A 425 -29.80 -19.01 -19.00
N VAL A 426 -30.32 -19.72 -18.00
CA VAL A 426 -31.03 -21.00 -18.23
C VAL A 426 -32.26 -20.81 -19.12
N ILE A 427 -33.07 -19.77 -18.91
CA ILE A 427 -34.21 -19.43 -19.78
C ILE A 427 -33.74 -19.16 -21.21
N THR A 428 -32.58 -18.52 -21.38
CA THR A 428 -32.01 -18.21 -22.69
C THR A 428 -31.54 -19.46 -23.43
N TYR A 429 -30.86 -20.40 -22.75
CA TYR A 429 -30.32 -21.60 -23.38
C TYR A 429 -31.37 -22.71 -23.56
N MET A 430 -32.23 -22.95 -22.56
CA MET A 430 -33.27 -23.97 -22.61
C MET A 430 -34.48 -23.54 -23.43
N ARG A 431 -34.66 -22.23 -23.65
CA ARG A 431 -35.75 -21.64 -24.45
C ARG A 431 -37.14 -22.23 -24.13
N PRO A 432 -37.57 -22.28 -22.85
CA PRO A 432 -38.90 -22.79 -22.49
C PRO A 432 -40.05 -21.97 -23.10
N PHE A 433 -39.76 -20.72 -23.48
CA PHE A 433 -40.63 -19.82 -24.22
C PHE A 433 -39.83 -18.77 -25.00
N GLN A 434 -40.44 -18.25 -26.05
CA GLN A 434 -39.88 -17.23 -26.95
C GLN A 434 -40.58 -15.88 -26.75
N LEU A 435 -40.03 -14.83 -27.36
CA LEU A 435 -40.68 -13.52 -27.38
C LEU A 435 -41.99 -13.64 -28.15
N GLY A 436 -43.08 -13.10 -27.61
CA GLY A 436 -44.43 -13.19 -28.18
C GLY A 436 -45.24 -14.41 -27.73
N ASP A 437 -44.63 -15.42 -27.09
CA ASP A 437 -45.38 -16.58 -26.59
C ASP A 437 -46.37 -16.17 -25.49
N ARG A 438 -47.60 -16.69 -25.56
CA ARG A 438 -48.57 -16.74 -24.46
C ARG A 438 -48.14 -17.80 -23.44
N VAL A 439 -47.84 -17.37 -22.22
CA VAL A 439 -47.37 -18.22 -21.11
C VAL A 439 -48.16 -17.98 -19.83
N LYS A 440 -48.17 -18.99 -18.94
CA LYS A 440 -48.54 -18.85 -17.53
C LYS A 440 -47.33 -19.16 -16.66
N ILE A 441 -46.94 -18.21 -15.83
CA ILE A 441 -45.83 -18.34 -14.88
C ILE A 441 -46.41 -18.09 -13.48
N GLY A 442 -46.46 -19.15 -12.66
CA GLY A 442 -47.25 -19.12 -11.43
C GLY A 442 -48.72 -18.77 -11.73
N ASP A 443 -49.23 -17.69 -11.16
CA ASP A 443 -50.60 -17.21 -11.39
C ASP A 443 -50.72 -16.16 -12.51
N THR A 444 -49.59 -15.70 -13.06
CA THR A 444 -49.59 -14.66 -14.09
C THR A 444 -49.72 -15.27 -15.48
N VAL A 445 -50.74 -14.84 -16.24
CA VAL A 445 -50.96 -15.24 -17.64
C VAL A 445 -50.79 -14.04 -18.57
N GLY A 446 -49.99 -14.18 -19.61
CA GLY A 446 -49.85 -13.14 -20.62
C GLY A 446 -48.81 -13.45 -21.69
N ASP A 447 -48.54 -12.45 -22.53
CA ASP A 447 -47.63 -12.54 -23.67
C ASP A 447 -46.24 -12.04 -23.29
N VAL A 448 -45.19 -12.79 -23.63
CA VAL A 448 -43.81 -12.41 -23.31
C VAL A 448 -43.38 -11.22 -24.17
N LEU A 449 -43.15 -10.06 -23.55
CA LEU A 449 -42.71 -8.84 -24.24
C LEU A 449 -41.19 -8.80 -24.41
N GLU A 450 -40.46 -9.01 -23.32
CA GLU A 450 -39.01 -8.98 -23.31
C GLU A 450 -38.45 -9.95 -22.28
N LYS A 451 -37.22 -10.41 -22.54
CA LYS A 451 -36.42 -11.22 -21.63
C LYS A 451 -35.08 -10.53 -21.45
N THR A 452 -34.81 -10.05 -20.24
CA THR A 452 -33.53 -9.45 -19.87
C THR A 452 -32.74 -10.43 -19.00
N MET A 453 -31.51 -10.07 -18.62
CA MET A 453 -30.69 -10.88 -17.73
C MET A 453 -31.33 -11.13 -16.36
N LEU A 454 -32.15 -10.19 -15.85
CA LEU A 454 -32.68 -10.26 -14.49
C LEU A 454 -34.18 -10.56 -14.44
N VAL A 455 -34.93 -10.11 -15.43
CA VAL A 455 -36.39 -10.15 -15.42
C VAL A 455 -36.95 -10.53 -16.79
N THR A 456 -38.14 -11.12 -16.76
CA THR A 456 -39.00 -11.36 -17.92
C THR A 456 -40.23 -10.45 -17.79
N ARG A 457 -40.57 -9.72 -18.85
CA ARG A 457 -41.77 -8.88 -18.87
C ARG A 457 -42.89 -9.56 -19.64
N ILE A 458 -44.07 -9.55 -19.05
CA ILE A 458 -45.26 -10.22 -19.56
C ILE A 458 -46.37 -9.18 -19.67
N LYS A 459 -47.10 -9.20 -20.78
CA LYS A 459 -48.28 -8.36 -21.00
C LYS A 459 -49.55 -9.18 -20.81
N THR A 460 -50.40 -8.79 -19.87
CA THR A 460 -51.67 -9.51 -19.62
C THR A 460 -52.70 -9.22 -20.72
N CYS A 461 -53.76 -10.02 -20.77
CA CYS A 461 -54.92 -9.76 -21.65
C CYS A 461 -55.62 -8.42 -21.33
N LYS A 462 -55.37 -7.87 -20.13
CA LYS A 462 -55.87 -6.55 -19.69
C LYS A 462 -54.89 -5.42 -20.03
N ASN A 463 -53.88 -5.68 -20.85
CA ASN A 463 -52.88 -4.70 -21.27
C ASN A 463 -51.99 -4.18 -20.12
N GLU A 464 -51.83 -4.96 -19.05
CA GLU A 464 -50.93 -4.65 -17.92
C GLU A 464 -49.54 -5.24 -18.19
N GLU A 465 -48.49 -4.50 -17.86
CA GLU A 465 -47.11 -4.98 -17.97
C GLU A 465 -46.61 -5.46 -16.60
N ILE A 466 -46.37 -6.77 -16.49
CA ILE A 466 -45.90 -7.43 -15.28
C ILE A 466 -44.42 -7.81 -15.45
N THR A 467 -43.59 -7.39 -14.49
CA THR A 467 -42.18 -7.75 -14.44
C THR A 467 -41.99 -8.92 -13.49
N VAL A 468 -41.58 -10.07 -14.04
CA VAL A 468 -41.34 -11.30 -13.27
C VAL A 468 -39.83 -11.51 -13.11
N PRO A 469 -39.31 -11.64 -11.88
CA PRO A 469 -37.91 -12.01 -11.66
C PRO A 469 -37.60 -13.37 -12.32
N ASN A 470 -36.49 -13.49 -13.03
CA ASN A 470 -36.14 -14.73 -13.71
C ASN A 470 -35.99 -15.91 -12.75
N SER A 471 -35.52 -15.68 -11.51
CA SER A 471 -35.44 -16.73 -10.50
C SER A 471 -36.82 -17.32 -10.17
N MET A 472 -37.85 -16.49 -10.16
CA MET A 472 -39.24 -16.91 -9.94
C MET A 472 -39.79 -17.73 -11.11
N VAL A 473 -39.43 -17.36 -12.35
CA VAL A 473 -39.80 -18.13 -13.55
C VAL A 473 -39.27 -19.56 -13.46
N LEU A 474 -38.02 -19.74 -13.02
CA LEU A 474 -37.44 -21.08 -12.89
C LEU A 474 -37.94 -21.86 -11.67
N SER A 475 -38.27 -21.19 -10.57
CA SER A 475 -38.74 -21.87 -9.36
C SER A 475 -40.24 -22.19 -9.39
N SER A 476 -40.99 -21.65 -10.35
CA SER A 476 -42.44 -21.84 -10.49
C SER A 476 -42.78 -22.74 -11.68
N SER A 477 -44.01 -23.27 -11.70
CA SER A 477 -44.51 -23.96 -12.88
C SER A 477 -44.72 -22.97 -14.02
N THR A 478 -44.16 -23.29 -15.19
CA THR A 478 -44.33 -22.52 -16.42
C THR A 478 -45.11 -23.35 -17.43
N ILE A 479 -46.24 -22.84 -17.89
CA ILE A 479 -47.05 -23.42 -18.96
C ILE A 479 -46.91 -22.55 -20.20
N ASN A 480 -46.45 -23.12 -21.31
CA ASN A 480 -46.38 -22.44 -22.60
C ASN A 480 -47.56 -22.87 -23.48
N TYR A 481 -48.47 -21.94 -23.76
CA TYR A 481 -49.65 -22.21 -24.59
C TYR A 481 -49.38 -22.09 -26.09
N SER A 482 -48.29 -21.43 -26.49
CA SER A 482 -47.98 -21.12 -27.89
C SER A 482 -47.10 -22.16 -28.55
N ASN A 483 -46.36 -22.96 -27.79
CA ASN A 483 -45.45 -23.94 -28.40
C ASN A 483 -46.20 -24.99 -29.25
N GLN A 484 -47.41 -25.39 -28.84
CA GLN A 484 -48.26 -26.34 -29.56
C GLN A 484 -49.06 -25.70 -30.70
N THR A 485 -49.05 -24.37 -30.85
CA THR A 485 -49.74 -23.68 -31.95
C THR A 485 -48.90 -23.47 -33.20
N LYS A 486 -47.61 -23.83 -33.15
CA LYS A 486 -46.71 -23.84 -34.31
C LYS A 486 -47.23 -24.81 -35.37
N GLN A 487 -46.95 -24.52 -36.63
CA GLN A 487 -47.53 -25.24 -37.78
C GLN A 487 -47.29 -26.75 -37.79
N GLU A 488 -46.22 -27.20 -37.16
CA GLU A 488 -45.80 -28.60 -37.06
C GLU A 488 -46.65 -29.43 -36.07
N ASN A 489 -47.41 -28.75 -35.20
CA ASN A 489 -48.19 -29.38 -34.12
C ASN A 489 -49.70 -29.33 -34.42
N LYS A 490 -50.47 -30.11 -33.66
CA LYS A 490 -51.93 -30.23 -33.81
C LYS A 490 -52.72 -28.97 -33.38
N GLY A 491 -52.07 -27.99 -32.75
CA GLY A 491 -52.72 -26.83 -32.15
C GLY A 491 -52.93 -26.98 -30.65
N LEU A 492 -53.25 -25.86 -30.00
CA LEU A 492 -53.63 -25.82 -28.60
C LEU A 492 -55.10 -26.24 -28.44
N ILE A 493 -55.42 -27.08 -27.47
CA ILE A 493 -56.81 -27.42 -27.15
C ILE A 493 -57.39 -26.37 -26.20
N ILE A 494 -58.43 -25.68 -26.65
CA ILE A 494 -59.36 -24.97 -25.79
C ILE A 494 -60.53 -25.89 -25.46
N HIS A 495 -61.02 -25.80 -24.23
CA HIS A 495 -62.09 -26.67 -23.77
C HIS A 495 -63.05 -25.96 -22.83
N TYR A 496 -64.33 -26.29 -22.93
CA TYR A 496 -65.38 -25.75 -22.07
C TYR A 496 -66.41 -26.82 -21.72
N VAL A 497 -66.91 -26.79 -20.49
CA VAL A 497 -67.90 -27.75 -19.99
C VAL A 497 -69.29 -27.12 -20.02
N VAL A 498 -70.22 -27.81 -20.69
CA VAL A 498 -71.64 -27.45 -20.79
C VAL A 498 -72.47 -28.55 -20.15
N THR A 499 -73.50 -28.18 -19.41
CA THR A 499 -74.45 -29.11 -18.78
C THR A 499 -75.78 -29.13 -19.51
N VAL A 500 -76.25 -30.33 -19.87
CA VAL A 500 -77.52 -30.54 -20.60
C VAL A 500 -78.34 -31.64 -19.92
N GLY A 501 -79.66 -31.49 -19.89
CA GLY A 501 -80.58 -32.43 -19.26
C GLY A 501 -80.58 -33.82 -19.91
N TYR A 502 -81.00 -34.83 -19.15
CA TYR A 502 -81.12 -36.22 -19.62
C TYR A 502 -82.22 -36.43 -20.66
N ASP A 503 -83.13 -35.48 -20.81
CA ASP A 503 -84.20 -35.45 -21.79
C ASP A 503 -83.71 -35.24 -23.22
N VAL A 504 -82.47 -34.78 -23.40
CA VAL A 504 -81.85 -34.59 -24.71
C VAL A 504 -80.95 -35.78 -25.07
N PRO A 505 -81.14 -36.44 -26.23
CA PRO A 505 -80.24 -37.50 -26.69
C PRO A 505 -78.78 -37.01 -26.79
N TRP A 506 -77.85 -37.77 -26.22
CA TRP A 506 -76.44 -37.37 -26.11
C TRP A 506 -75.78 -37.21 -27.48
N GLU A 507 -76.19 -37.99 -28.49
CA GLU A 507 -75.71 -37.89 -29.87
C GLU A 507 -76.04 -36.52 -30.48
N THR A 508 -77.22 -35.98 -30.15
CA THR A 508 -77.67 -34.66 -30.57
C THR A 508 -76.80 -33.59 -29.92
N VAL A 509 -76.52 -33.72 -28.61
CA VAL A 509 -75.64 -32.79 -27.88
C VAL A 509 -74.23 -32.76 -28.48
N TYR A 510 -73.67 -33.94 -28.81
CA TYR A 510 -72.36 -34.05 -29.46
C TYR A 510 -72.32 -33.26 -30.77
N ARG A 511 -73.30 -33.50 -31.65
CA ARG A 511 -73.38 -32.82 -32.95
C ARG A 511 -73.50 -31.31 -32.80
N LEU A 512 -74.36 -30.84 -31.89
CA LEU A 512 -74.59 -29.41 -31.70
C LEU A 512 -73.36 -28.70 -31.12
N LEU A 513 -72.65 -29.32 -30.18
CA LEU A 513 -71.41 -28.76 -29.63
C LEU A 513 -70.29 -28.69 -30.68
N ILE A 514 -70.18 -29.69 -31.56
CA ILE A 514 -69.22 -29.66 -32.67
C ILE A 514 -69.58 -28.56 -33.67
N VAL A 515 -70.85 -28.44 -34.07
CA VAL A 515 -71.33 -27.36 -34.95
C VAL A 515 -71.07 -25.99 -34.34
N ALA A 516 -71.32 -25.82 -33.04
CA ALA A 516 -71.04 -24.58 -32.33
C ALA A 516 -69.54 -24.25 -32.32
N ALA A 517 -68.68 -25.25 -32.08
CA ALA A 517 -67.23 -25.05 -32.11
C ALA A 517 -66.72 -24.65 -33.50
N LEU A 518 -67.18 -25.32 -34.56
CA LEU A 518 -66.78 -25.00 -35.94
C LEU A 518 -67.30 -23.63 -36.42
N ALA A 519 -68.38 -23.12 -35.82
CA ALA A 519 -68.90 -21.79 -36.10
C ALA A 519 -68.11 -20.66 -35.40
N SER A 520 -67.21 -20.98 -34.46
CA SER A 520 -66.50 -19.99 -33.64
C SER A 520 -65.18 -19.54 -34.23
N ASP A 521 -64.91 -18.25 -34.07
CA ASP A 521 -63.73 -17.60 -34.63
C ASP A 521 -62.45 -18.12 -33.97
N GLY A 522 -61.47 -18.51 -34.78
CA GLY A 522 -60.15 -18.95 -34.32
C GLY A 522 -60.08 -20.41 -33.88
N ILE A 523 -61.11 -21.21 -34.10
CA ILE A 523 -61.09 -22.67 -34.00
C ILE A 523 -60.69 -23.28 -35.35
N GLU A 524 -59.83 -24.30 -35.31
CA GLU A 524 -59.40 -25.05 -36.48
C GLU A 524 -60.47 -26.10 -36.86
N GLU A 525 -60.74 -26.23 -38.16
CA GLU A 525 -61.59 -27.32 -38.68
C GLU A 525 -60.89 -28.68 -38.59
N LEU A 526 -59.56 -28.69 -38.76
CA LEU A 526 -58.72 -29.88 -38.70
C LEU A 526 -57.52 -29.62 -37.76
N PRO A 527 -57.34 -30.41 -36.68
CA PRO A 527 -58.14 -31.58 -36.28
C PRO A 527 -59.56 -31.24 -35.83
N GLU A 528 -60.51 -32.15 -36.10
CA GLU A 528 -61.92 -31.93 -35.77
C GLU A 528 -62.14 -31.75 -34.26
N PRO A 529 -63.04 -30.82 -33.84
CA PRO A 529 -63.48 -30.74 -32.46
C PRO A 529 -64.13 -32.03 -31.98
N PHE A 530 -63.95 -32.35 -30.69
CA PHE A 530 -64.51 -33.56 -30.09
C PHE A 530 -65.11 -33.28 -28.71
N VAL A 531 -66.11 -34.08 -28.35
CA VAL A 531 -66.85 -33.95 -27.10
C VAL A 531 -66.49 -35.11 -26.18
N LEU A 532 -66.24 -34.80 -24.90
CA LEU A 532 -66.08 -35.78 -23.83
C LEU A 532 -67.25 -35.66 -22.86
N GLN A 533 -67.86 -36.78 -22.48
CA GLN A 533 -68.72 -36.80 -21.29
C GLN A 533 -67.83 -36.88 -20.05
N THR A 534 -67.78 -35.81 -19.27
CA THR A 534 -66.89 -35.73 -18.10
C THR A 534 -67.54 -36.24 -16.84
N GLN A 535 -68.86 -36.08 -16.72
CA GLN A 535 -69.61 -36.48 -15.52
C GLN A 535 -71.09 -36.71 -15.85
N LEU A 536 -71.67 -37.75 -15.24
CA LEU A 536 -73.12 -37.94 -15.15
C LEU A 536 -73.58 -37.38 -13.78
N ASN A 537 -74.24 -36.23 -13.76
CA ASN A 537 -74.71 -35.59 -12.53
C ASN A 537 -76.14 -36.04 -12.20
N ASP A 538 -76.67 -35.63 -11.06
CA ASP A 538 -78.00 -36.05 -10.59
C ASP A 538 -79.13 -35.69 -11.56
N PHE A 539 -79.02 -34.55 -12.26
CA PHE A 539 -80.09 -34.02 -13.12
C PHE A 539 -79.65 -33.64 -14.54
N ASN A 540 -78.35 -33.71 -14.85
CA ASN A 540 -77.81 -33.35 -16.14
C ASN A 540 -76.50 -34.11 -16.42
N ILE A 541 -76.03 -34.03 -17.66
CA ILE A 541 -74.74 -34.59 -18.07
C ILE A 541 -73.78 -33.43 -18.37
N SER A 542 -72.56 -33.52 -17.85
CA SER A 542 -71.46 -32.61 -18.16
C SER A 542 -70.76 -33.04 -19.44
N TYR A 543 -70.87 -32.21 -20.49
CA TYR A 543 -70.21 -32.39 -21.77
C TYR A 543 -69.08 -31.37 -21.92
N GLN A 544 -67.85 -31.84 -22.10
CA GLN A 544 -66.71 -30.98 -22.41
C GLN A 544 -66.47 -30.97 -23.92
N ILE A 545 -66.72 -29.83 -24.55
CA ILE A 545 -66.29 -29.58 -25.92
C ILE A 545 -64.79 -29.23 -25.91
N ASN A 546 -64.02 -29.89 -26.77
CA ASN A 546 -62.59 -29.66 -26.96
C ASN A 546 -62.35 -29.30 -28.43
N ALA A 547 -61.69 -28.17 -28.66
CA ALA A 547 -61.43 -27.67 -30.00
C ALA A 547 -60.01 -27.14 -30.11
N TYR A 548 -59.41 -27.30 -31.29
CA TYR A 548 -58.03 -26.89 -31.54
C TYR A 548 -58.00 -25.43 -31.99
N THR A 549 -56.96 -24.70 -31.57
CA THR A 549 -56.67 -23.34 -32.03
C THR A 549 -55.18 -23.14 -32.25
N ARG A 550 -54.83 -22.34 -33.26
CA ARG A 550 -53.46 -21.84 -33.47
C ARG A 550 -53.20 -20.47 -32.80
N ASN A 551 -54.24 -19.85 -32.26
CA ASN A 551 -54.20 -18.45 -31.85
C ASN A 551 -54.16 -18.32 -30.31
N ALA A 552 -53.07 -18.78 -29.69
CA ALA A 552 -52.92 -18.80 -28.23
C ALA A 552 -53.06 -17.40 -27.58
N ASN A 553 -52.62 -16.32 -28.25
CA ASN A 553 -52.66 -14.97 -27.69
C ASN A 553 -54.08 -14.39 -27.59
N VAL A 554 -55.06 -14.94 -28.30
CA VAL A 554 -56.46 -14.45 -28.28
C VAL A 554 -57.44 -15.45 -27.66
N GLN A 555 -56.94 -16.41 -26.88
CA GLN A 555 -57.75 -17.41 -26.15
C GLN A 555 -59.03 -16.83 -25.52
N ALA A 556 -58.95 -15.69 -24.83
CA ALA A 556 -60.10 -15.08 -24.18
C ALA A 556 -61.23 -14.74 -25.17
N ALA A 557 -60.88 -14.23 -26.36
CA ALA A 557 -61.86 -13.94 -27.42
C ALA A 557 -62.43 -15.22 -28.01
N ILE A 558 -61.60 -16.25 -28.23
CA ILE A 558 -62.05 -17.56 -28.76
C ILE A 558 -63.00 -18.23 -27.78
N TYR A 559 -62.68 -18.22 -26.48
CA TYR A 559 -63.59 -18.72 -25.44
C TYR A 559 -64.93 -17.98 -25.47
N SER A 560 -64.92 -16.66 -25.62
CA SER A 560 -66.16 -15.88 -25.74
C SER A 560 -66.98 -16.27 -26.97
N SER A 561 -66.33 -16.40 -28.14
CA SER A 561 -66.98 -16.80 -29.40
C SER A 561 -67.54 -18.22 -29.32
N LEU A 562 -66.83 -19.14 -28.68
CA LEU A 562 -67.30 -20.51 -28.42
C LEU A 562 -68.57 -20.52 -27.58
N LEU A 563 -68.59 -19.77 -26.48
CA LEU A 563 -69.76 -19.70 -25.59
C LEU A 563 -70.97 -19.04 -26.26
N GLU A 564 -70.73 -18.02 -27.09
CA GLU A 564 -71.79 -17.36 -27.86
C GLU A 564 -72.43 -18.32 -28.88
N ASN A 565 -71.62 -19.07 -29.62
CA ASN A 565 -72.13 -20.01 -30.61
C ASN A 565 -72.79 -21.25 -30.00
N ILE A 566 -72.31 -21.72 -28.84
CA ILE A 566 -73.00 -22.78 -28.09
C ILE A 566 -74.41 -22.31 -27.73
N GLN A 567 -74.56 -21.09 -27.20
CA GLN A 567 -75.88 -20.53 -26.89
C GLN A 567 -76.77 -20.41 -28.14
N LYS A 568 -76.25 -19.83 -29.23
CA LYS A 568 -77.00 -19.65 -30.48
C LYS A 568 -77.48 -20.98 -31.07
N VAL A 569 -76.58 -21.96 -31.18
CA VAL A 569 -76.89 -23.27 -31.80
C VAL A 569 -77.93 -24.03 -30.99
N PHE A 570 -77.80 -24.04 -29.66
CA PHE A 570 -78.76 -24.71 -28.79
C PHE A 570 -80.12 -24.00 -28.78
N GLN A 571 -80.13 -22.67 -28.74
CA GLN A 571 -81.36 -21.86 -28.81
C GLN A 571 -82.14 -22.08 -30.12
N ASN A 572 -81.44 -22.16 -31.26
CA ASN A 572 -82.07 -22.37 -32.57
C ASN A 572 -82.78 -23.72 -32.68
N VAL A 573 -82.38 -24.72 -31.89
CA VAL A 573 -82.97 -26.06 -31.86
C VAL A 573 -83.95 -26.22 -30.69
N GLY A 574 -84.12 -25.18 -29.86
CA GLY A 574 -85.02 -25.19 -28.71
C GLY A 574 -84.54 -26.02 -27.53
N ILE A 575 -83.22 -26.26 -27.43
CA ILE A 575 -82.63 -26.99 -26.30
C ILE A 575 -82.12 -25.98 -25.27
N GLU A 576 -82.62 -26.09 -24.04
CA GLU A 576 -82.22 -25.23 -22.93
C GLU A 576 -80.88 -25.69 -22.34
N LEU A 577 -79.95 -24.74 -22.17
CA LEU A 577 -78.71 -24.98 -21.44
C LEU A 577 -78.99 -24.84 -19.95
N LEU A 578 -78.75 -25.91 -19.19
CA LEU A 578 -78.99 -25.90 -17.75
C LEU A 578 -77.82 -25.22 -17.05
N SER A 579 -78.11 -24.27 -16.16
CA SER A 579 -77.13 -23.87 -15.17
C SER A 579 -76.98 -25.00 -14.13
N PRO A 580 -75.81 -25.15 -13.48
CA PRO A 580 -75.57 -26.22 -12.51
C PRO A 580 -76.60 -26.33 -11.37
N ASN A 581 -77.41 -25.27 -11.13
CA ASN A 581 -78.31 -25.17 -9.98
C ASN A 581 -79.76 -24.73 -10.32
N TYR A 582 -80.22 -24.81 -11.58
CA TYR A 582 -81.58 -24.32 -11.93
C TYR A 582 -82.53 -25.43 -12.40
N HIS A 583 -83.73 -25.44 -11.82
CA HIS A 583 -84.85 -26.30 -12.18
C HIS A 583 -85.97 -25.45 -12.78
N VAL A 584 -86.51 -25.84 -13.93
CA VAL A 584 -87.80 -25.37 -14.42
C VAL A 584 -88.83 -26.47 -14.14
N LEU A 585 -89.73 -26.24 -13.18
CA LEU A 585 -90.91 -27.07 -12.99
C LEU A 585 -91.97 -26.67 -14.02
N ASN A 586 -92.02 -27.35 -15.16
CA ASN A 586 -93.15 -27.20 -16.08
C ASN A 586 -94.34 -27.99 -15.53
N GLN A 587 -95.28 -27.29 -14.89
CA GLN A 587 -96.61 -27.85 -14.57
C GLN A 587 -97.42 -27.94 -15.87
N LYS A 588 -97.78 -29.16 -16.26
CA LYS A 588 -98.83 -29.43 -17.25
C LYS A 588 -100.16 -29.61 -16.56
#